data_AF-C4YCP6-F1
#
_entry.id   AF-C4YCP6-F1
#
_cell.length_a   1.000
_cell.length_b   1.000
_cell.length_c   1.000
_cell.angle_alpha   90.00
_cell.angle_beta   90.00
_cell.angle_gamma   90.00
#
_symmetry.space_group_name_H-M   'P 1'
#
loop_
_entity.id
_entity.type
_entity.pdbx_description
1 polymer ?
#
loop_
_entity_poly.entity_id
_entity_poly.type
_entity_poly.pdbx_seq_one_letter_code
_entity_poly.pdbx_strand_id
1 'polypeptide(L)'
;VHLRCFLSFLDVVLTELFYPVFVLSLIGACYLGFASIHLPYDKLIHFSTFCLLTLEFFFVFDTQYKSLKVLRNITLIICTFGGSVGSEIIQNLVNPKRVFDVYDIVANILGSLLGLGISVGYVTWSKNRARHKRSSYRQLNTHIIEASEDDGEESTDQNSLDIRERADTQSFTNEDYVNIQLEDVKH
;
A
#
# COMPACT_ATOMS: atom_id res chain seq x y z
N VAL A 1 2.02 22.03 8.82
CA VAL A 1 3.35 21.41 8.54
C VAL A 1 3.67 20.32 9.57
N HIS A 2 3.62 20.60 10.87
CA HIS A 2 3.90 19.59 11.93
C HIS A 2 3.07 18.30 11.85
N LEU A 3 1.75 18.38 11.63
CA LEU A 3 0.91 17.18 11.54
C LEU A 3 1.22 16.31 10.31
N ARG A 4 1.64 16.94 9.19
CA ARG A 4 2.03 16.23 7.97
C ARG A 4 3.38 15.53 8.16
N CYS A 5 4.35 16.22 8.76
CA CYS A 5 5.65 15.66 9.10
C CYS A 5 5.51 14.50 10.11
N PHE A 6 4.63 14.62 11.10
CA PHE A 6 4.33 13.55 12.05
C PHE A 6 3.68 12.33 11.39
N LEU A 7 2.74 12.54 10.46
CA LEU A 7 2.09 11.44 9.73
C LEU A 7 3.07 10.74 8.78
N SER A 8 3.90 11.48 8.03
CA SER A 8 4.95 10.88 7.19
C SER A 8 6.00 10.13 8.04
N PHE A 9 6.38 10.68 9.19
CA PHE A 9 7.26 9.99 10.13
C PHE A 9 6.62 8.70 10.67
N LEU A 10 5.32 8.73 10.99
CA LEU A 10 4.58 7.57 11.44
C LEU A 10 4.47 6.50 10.33
N ASP A 11 4.25 6.92 9.07
CA ASP A 11 4.20 6.01 7.91
C ASP A 11 5.56 5.36 7.66
N VAL A 12 6.67 6.11 7.78
CA VAL A 12 8.04 5.55 7.69
C VAL A 12 8.28 4.56 8.82
N VAL A 13 7.99 4.94 10.07
CA VAL A 13 8.15 4.04 11.23
C VAL A 13 7.28 2.79 11.11
N LEU A 14 6.05 2.92 10.64
CA LEU A 14 5.18 1.77 10.35
C LEU A 14 5.77 0.88 9.25
N THR A 15 6.34 1.46 8.21
CA THR A 15 7.00 0.74 7.11
C THR A 15 8.20 -0.07 7.62
N GLU A 16 9.05 0.54 8.45
CA GLU A 16 10.21 -0.09 9.07
C GLU A 16 9.84 -1.22 10.04
N LEU A 17 8.63 -1.19 10.63
CA LEU A 17 8.13 -2.25 11.51
C LEU A 17 7.64 -3.49 10.75
N PHE A 18 7.26 -3.39 9.46
CA PHE A 18 6.79 -4.55 8.72
C PHE A 18 7.89 -5.59 8.48
N TYR A 19 9.13 -5.17 8.27
CA TYR A 19 10.26 -6.10 8.07
C TYR A 19 10.50 -7.03 9.27
N PRO A 20 10.72 -6.53 10.50
CA PRO A 20 10.94 -7.40 11.66
C PRO A 20 9.68 -8.22 12.00
N VAL A 21 8.47 -7.65 11.84
CA VAL A 21 7.22 -8.39 12.06
C VAL A 21 7.10 -9.55 11.08
N PHE A 22 7.37 -9.31 9.79
CA PHE A 22 7.33 -10.36 8.76
C PHE A 22 8.33 -11.49 9.04
N VAL A 23 9.55 -11.14 9.47
CA VAL A 23 10.56 -12.15 9.85
C VAL A 23 10.09 -12.97 11.07
N LEU A 24 9.52 -12.32 12.08
CA LEU A 24 8.97 -13.01 13.26
C LEU A 24 7.81 -13.93 12.87
N SER A 25 6.91 -13.48 12.01
CA SER A 25 5.79 -14.26 11.48
C SER A 25 6.27 -15.47 10.65
N LEU A 26 7.34 -15.33 9.85
CA LEU A 26 7.97 -16.44 9.14
C LEU A 26 8.57 -17.47 10.11
N ILE A 27 9.26 -17.04 11.16
CA ILE A 27 9.78 -17.93 12.20
C ILE A 27 8.64 -18.67 12.90
N GLY A 28 7.57 -17.96 13.25
CA GLY A 28 6.36 -18.54 13.82
C GLY A 28 5.73 -19.57 12.89
N ALA A 29 5.57 -19.25 11.60
CA ALA A 29 5.01 -20.17 10.61
C ALA A 29 5.87 -21.43 10.42
N CYS A 30 7.19 -21.29 10.38
CA CYS A 30 8.12 -22.45 10.37
C CYS A 30 7.94 -23.29 11.62
N TYR A 31 7.87 -22.67 12.80
CA TYR A 31 7.66 -23.40 14.04
C TYR A 31 6.33 -24.16 14.02
N LEU A 32 5.21 -23.52 13.64
CA LEU A 32 3.91 -24.18 13.57
C LEU A 32 3.85 -25.28 12.49
N GLY A 33 4.50 -25.09 11.34
CA GLY A 33 4.49 -26.06 10.25
C GLY A 33 5.34 -27.31 10.51
N PHE A 34 6.50 -27.15 11.17
CA PHE A 34 7.43 -28.26 11.42
C PHE A 34 7.30 -28.87 12.81
N ALA A 35 6.78 -28.14 13.79
CA ALA A 35 6.54 -28.71 15.11
C ALA A 35 5.47 -29.79 15.02
N SER A 36 5.72 -30.94 15.65
CA SER A 36 4.76 -32.04 15.74
C SER A 36 3.73 -31.78 16.86
N ILE A 37 3.02 -30.67 16.76
CA ILE A 37 1.99 -30.26 17.73
C ILE A 37 0.62 -30.44 17.08
N HIS A 38 -0.25 -31.22 17.71
CA HIS A 38 -1.66 -31.29 17.29
C HIS A 38 -2.42 -30.10 17.87
N LEU A 39 -2.72 -29.12 17.02
CA LEU A 39 -3.53 -27.97 17.40
C LEU A 39 -5.00 -28.21 17.05
N PRO A 40 -5.95 -27.80 17.91
CA PRO A 40 -7.35 -27.76 17.52
C PRO A 40 -7.51 -26.72 16.40
N TYR A 41 -8.20 -27.09 15.32
CA TYR A 41 -8.45 -26.26 14.13
C TYR A 41 -7.22 -25.99 13.22
N ASP A 42 -6.43 -27.01 12.92
CA ASP A 42 -5.25 -26.95 12.02
C ASP A 42 -5.51 -26.17 10.71
N LYS A 43 -6.65 -26.41 10.06
CA LYS A 43 -7.06 -25.71 8.83
C LYS A 43 -7.23 -24.19 9.01
N LEU A 44 -7.75 -23.76 10.15
CA LEU A 44 -7.92 -22.34 10.45
C LEU A 44 -6.57 -21.67 10.70
N ILE A 45 -5.64 -22.40 11.30
CA ILE A 45 -4.27 -21.94 11.55
C ILE A 45 -3.55 -21.75 10.22
N HIS A 46 -3.54 -22.76 9.35
CA HIS A 46 -3.04 -22.67 7.97
C HIS A 46 -3.60 -21.45 7.23
N PHE A 47 -4.93 -21.32 7.21
CA PHE A 47 -5.61 -20.17 6.62
C PHE A 47 -5.14 -18.83 7.21
N SER A 48 -5.12 -18.70 8.54
CA SER A 48 -4.79 -17.44 9.23
C SER A 48 -3.33 -17.07 9.06
N THR A 49 -2.43 -18.04 9.18
CA THR A 49 -0.98 -17.87 9.00
C THR A 49 -0.68 -17.42 7.58
N PHE A 50 -1.24 -18.06 6.56
CA PHE A 50 -1.04 -17.64 5.17
C PHE A 50 -1.70 -16.29 4.84
N CYS A 51 -2.83 -15.97 5.48
CA CYS A 51 -3.45 -14.65 5.36
C CYS A 51 -2.52 -13.55 5.91
N LEU A 52 -1.97 -13.74 7.11
CA LEU A 52 -1.06 -12.78 7.75
C LEU A 52 0.26 -12.64 6.98
N LEU A 53 0.90 -13.76 6.64
CA LEU A 53 2.14 -13.77 5.85
C LEU A 53 1.96 -13.06 4.50
N THR A 54 0.82 -13.27 3.83
CA THR A 54 0.57 -12.62 2.53
C THR A 54 0.34 -11.12 2.69
N LEU A 55 -0.35 -10.70 3.75
CA LEU A 55 -0.56 -9.30 4.07
C LEU A 55 0.78 -8.60 4.34
N GLU A 56 1.58 -9.17 5.23
CA GLU A 56 2.90 -8.65 5.58
C GLU A 56 3.84 -8.65 4.38
N PHE A 57 3.91 -9.74 3.62
CA PHE A 57 4.73 -9.82 2.40
C PHE A 57 4.33 -8.71 1.42
N PHE A 58 3.04 -8.49 1.20
CA PHE A 58 2.58 -7.45 0.30
C PHE A 58 3.08 -6.07 0.76
N PHE A 59 2.92 -5.73 2.04
CA PHE A 59 3.33 -4.42 2.57
C PHE A 59 4.85 -4.24 2.68
N VAL A 60 5.61 -5.31 2.95
CA VAL A 60 7.08 -5.30 2.89
C VAL A 60 7.58 -4.91 1.50
N PHE A 61 6.90 -5.38 0.45
CA PHE A 61 7.27 -5.09 -0.94
C PHE A 61 6.50 -3.92 -1.55
N ASP A 62 5.56 -3.29 -0.83
CA ASP A 62 4.84 -2.10 -1.24
C ASP A 62 5.74 -0.86 -1.14
N THR A 63 6.72 -0.79 -2.04
CA THR A 63 7.53 0.41 -2.22
C THR A 63 6.78 1.41 -3.10
N GLN A 64 6.94 2.71 -2.81
CA GLN A 64 6.25 3.82 -3.50
C GLN A 64 6.36 3.78 -5.03
N TYR A 65 7.35 3.04 -5.55
CA TYR A 65 7.72 2.94 -6.95
C TYR A 65 7.13 1.76 -7.72
N LYS A 66 6.57 0.76 -7.04
CA LYS A 66 6.13 -0.48 -7.71
C LYS A 66 4.70 -0.31 -8.22
N SER A 67 4.47 -0.72 -9.47
CA SER A 67 3.11 -0.80 -10.00
C SER A 67 2.31 -1.82 -9.20
N LEU A 68 1.11 -1.44 -8.74
CA LEU A 68 0.20 -2.33 -7.99
C LEU A 68 -0.03 -3.67 -8.70
N LYS A 69 -0.02 -3.67 -10.04
CA LYS A 69 -0.13 -4.87 -10.87
C LYS A 69 1.04 -5.83 -10.66
N VAL A 70 2.26 -5.30 -10.62
CA VAL A 70 3.49 -6.08 -10.41
C VAL A 70 3.49 -6.67 -9.02
N LEU A 71 3.18 -5.87 -8.00
CA LEU A 71 3.13 -6.33 -6.62
C LEU A 71 2.13 -7.46 -6.44
N ARG A 72 0.88 -7.28 -6.92
CA ARG A 72 -0.15 -8.32 -6.89
C ARG A 72 0.31 -9.61 -7.57
N ASN A 73 0.93 -9.52 -8.75
CA ASN A 73 1.36 -10.71 -9.49
C ASN A 73 2.50 -11.45 -8.77
N ILE A 74 3.48 -10.72 -8.22
CA ILE A 74 4.58 -11.31 -7.44
C ILE A 74 4.03 -11.99 -6.18
N THR A 75 3.14 -11.32 -5.44
CA THR A 75 2.51 -11.89 -4.25
C THR A 75 1.68 -13.12 -4.57
N LEU A 76 0.92 -13.15 -5.67
CA LEU A 76 0.19 -14.34 -6.11
C LEU A 76 1.15 -15.51 -6.39
N ILE A 77 2.21 -15.26 -7.16
CA ILE A 77 3.16 -16.32 -7.54
C ILE A 77 3.88 -16.85 -6.29
N ILE A 78 4.39 -15.96 -5.43
CA ILE A 78 5.22 -16.34 -4.30
C ILE A 78 4.39 -16.86 -3.13
N CYS A 79 3.35 -16.16 -2.70
CA CYS A 79 2.59 -16.55 -1.51
C CYS A 79 1.51 -17.60 -1.82
N THR A 80 0.73 -17.41 -2.88
CA THR A 80 -0.43 -18.28 -3.19
C THR A 80 -0.05 -19.56 -3.91
N PHE A 81 0.89 -19.52 -4.86
CA PHE A 81 1.34 -20.73 -5.55
C PHE A 81 2.57 -21.34 -4.85
N GLY A 82 3.66 -20.58 -4.76
CA GLY A 82 4.92 -21.04 -4.18
C GLY A 82 4.78 -21.42 -2.71
N GLY A 83 4.27 -20.51 -1.89
CA GLY A 83 4.12 -20.68 -0.45
C GLY A 83 3.11 -21.76 -0.12
N SER A 84 1.87 -21.64 -0.62
CA SER A 84 0.78 -22.53 -0.20
C SER A 84 0.99 -23.99 -0.62
N VAL A 85 1.56 -24.24 -1.80
CA VAL A 85 1.87 -25.61 -2.27
C VAL A 85 3.23 -26.06 -1.75
N GLY A 86 4.22 -25.19 -1.82
CA GLY A 86 5.59 -25.51 -1.44
C GLY A 86 5.75 -25.81 0.05
N SER A 87 5.01 -25.13 0.93
CA SER A 87 5.06 -25.40 2.37
C SER A 87 4.64 -26.83 2.71
N GLU A 88 3.59 -27.34 2.06
CA GLU A 88 3.10 -28.69 2.30
C GLU A 88 4.10 -29.74 1.79
N ILE A 89 4.67 -29.52 0.60
CA ILE A 89 5.71 -30.38 0.05
C ILE A 89 6.93 -30.43 0.99
N ILE A 90 7.39 -29.26 1.46
CA ILE A 90 8.55 -29.18 2.35
C ILE A 90 8.24 -29.83 3.71
N GLN A 91 7.05 -29.62 4.27
CA GLN A 91 6.65 -30.27 5.54
C GLN A 91 6.62 -31.79 5.43
N ASN A 92 6.07 -32.33 4.35
CA ASN A 92 6.06 -33.78 4.10
C ASN A 92 7.48 -34.34 3.87
N LEU A 93 8.36 -33.58 3.21
CA LEU A 93 9.76 -33.97 3.03
C LEU A 93 10.57 -33.96 4.33
N VAL A 94 10.35 -32.96 5.19
CA VAL A 94 11.08 -32.80 6.47
C VAL A 94 10.53 -33.74 7.54
N ASN A 95 9.21 -33.94 7.58
CA ASN A 95 8.53 -34.82 8.52
C ASN A 95 7.76 -35.91 7.75
N PRO A 96 8.40 -37.03 7.34
CA PRO A 96 7.76 -38.09 6.55
C PRO A 96 6.58 -38.81 7.22
N LYS A 97 6.37 -38.56 8.51
CA LYS A 97 5.22 -39.09 9.27
C LYS A 97 3.97 -38.22 9.14
N ARG A 98 4.10 -36.98 8.67
CA ARG A 98 2.98 -36.08 8.41
C ARG A 98 2.39 -36.45 7.06
N VAL A 99 1.10 -36.74 7.03
CA VAL A 99 0.40 -37.08 5.79
C VAL A 99 0.17 -35.80 5.00
N PHE A 100 0.51 -35.83 3.71
CA PHE A 100 0.19 -34.77 2.77
C PHE A 100 -1.33 -34.52 2.73
N ASP A 101 -1.79 -33.33 3.15
CA ASP A 101 -3.21 -32.97 3.16
C ASP A 101 -3.52 -31.87 2.14
N VAL A 102 -4.33 -32.21 1.14
CA VAL A 102 -4.80 -31.27 0.12
C VAL A 102 -5.65 -30.16 0.73
N TYR A 103 -6.36 -30.43 1.83
CA TYR A 103 -7.18 -29.42 2.50
C TYR A 103 -6.33 -28.34 3.18
N ASP A 104 -5.11 -28.66 3.61
CA ASP A 104 -4.16 -27.68 4.16
C ASP A 104 -3.67 -26.72 3.06
N ILE A 105 -3.38 -27.24 1.87
CA ILE A 105 -3.05 -26.42 0.69
C ILE A 105 -4.22 -25.50 0.32
N VAL A 106 -5.45 -26.02 0.32
CA VAL A 106 -6.65 -25.20 0.03
C VAL A 106 -6.82 -24.09 1.06
N ALA A 107 -6.63 -24.40 2.36
CA ALA A 107 -6.68 -23.39 3.42
C ALA A 107 -5.61 -22.30 3.22
N ASN A 108 -4.38 -22.68 2.87
CA ASN A 108 -3.27 -21.76 2.58
C ASN A 108 -3.58 -20.85 1.38
N ILE A 109 -4.14 -21.41 0.30
CA ILE A 109 -4.54 -20.67 -0.89
C ILE A 109 -5.65 -19.66 -0.53
N LEU A 110 -6.70 -20.09 0.17
CA LEU A 110 -7.81 -19.20 0.56
C LEU A 110 -7.33 -18.08 1.49
N GLY A 111 -6.45 -18.41 2.44
CA GLY A 111 -5.84 -17.44 3.34
C GLY A 111 -5.03 -16.40 2.59
N SER A 112 -4.14 -16.84 1.69
CA SER A 112 -3.32 -15.92 0.89
C SER A 112 -4.14 -15.05 -0.07
N LEU A 113 -5.19 -15.58 -0.69
CA LEU A 113 -6.10 -14.81 -1.53
C LEU A 113 -6.85 -13.74 -0.73
N LEU A 114 -7.32 -14.07 0.48
CA LEU A 114 -7.95 -13.09 1.36
C LEU A 114 -6.96 -12.00 1.77
N GLY A 115 -5.75 -12.37 2.22
CA GLY A 115 -4.71 -11.43 2.60
C GLY A 115 -4.35 -10.49 1.46
N LEU A 116 -4.14 -11.01 0.26
CA LEU A 116 -3.89 -10.20 -0.94
C LEU A 116 -5.05 -9.27 -1.28
N GLY A 117 -6.30 -9.76 -1.19
CA GLY A 117 -7.49 -8.96 -1.43
C GLY A 117 -7.60 -7.77 -0.48
N ILE A 118 -7.34 -8.00 0.82
CA ILE A 118 -7.29 -6.96 1.84
C ILE A 118 -6.21 -5.93 1.49
N SER A 119 -4.98 -6.38 1.19
CA SER A 119 -3.86 -5.46 0.91
C SER A 119 -4.08 -4.62 -0.35
N VAL A 120 -4.54 -5.24 -1.44
CA VAL A 120 -4.86 -4.52 -2.68
C VAL A 120 -6.01 -3.53 -2.46
N GLY A 121 -7.05 -3.94 -1.72
CA GLY A 121 -8.19 -3.09 -1.37
C GLY A 121 -7.75 -1.86 -0.57
N TYR A 122 -6.91 -2.07 0.45
CA TYR A 122 -6.35 -1.00 1.29
C TYR A 122 -5.53 0.00 0.47
N VAL A 123 -4.59 -0.48 -0.35
CA VAL A 123 -3.75 0.41 -1.19
C VAL A 123 -4.59 1.15 -2.23
N THR A 124 -5.57 0.47 -2.84
CA THR A 124 -6.47 1.10 -3.83
C THR A 124 -7.32 2.19 -3.17
N TRP A 125 -7.89 1.91 -1.99
CA TRP A 125 -8.66 2.88 -1.23
C TRP A 125 -7.82 4.10 -0.83
N SER A 126 -6.60 3.88 -0.33
CA SER A 126 -5.66 4.93 0.04
C SER A 126 -5.32 5.84 -1.17
N LYS A 127 -4.97 5.23 -2.31
CA LYS A 127 -4.70 5.96 -3.56
C LYS A 127 -5.92 6.73 -4.06
N ASN A 128 -7.11 6.14 -3.98
CA ASN A 128 -8.33 6.81 -4.41
C ASN A 128 -8.63 8.05 -3.56
N ARG A 129 -8.41 7.96 -2.23
CA ARG A 129 -8.59 9.09 -1.31
C ARG A 129 -7.60 10.24 -1.60
N ALA A 130 -6.36 9.94 -1.96
CA ALA A 130 -5.38 10.94 -2.39
C ALA A 130 -5.79 11.61 -3.72
N ARG A 131 -6.33 10.83 -4.67
CA ARG A 131 -6.82 11.33 -5.97
C ARG A 131 -8.00 12.29 -5.82
N HIS A 132 -8.92 12.02 -4.91
CA HIS A 132 -10.07 12.89 -4.66
C HIS A 132 -9.63 14.27 -4.15
N LYS A 133 -8.65 14.31 -3.22
CA LYS A 133 -8.04 15.57 -2.78
C LYS A 133 -7.42 16.32 -3.96
N ARG A 134 -6.68 15.64 -4.84
CA ARG A 134 -6.05 16.26 -6.03
C ARG A 134 -7.08 16.83 -7.03
N SER A 135 -8.22 16.16 -7.21
CA SER A 135 -9.27 16.64 -8.12
C SER A 135 -9.90 17.95 -7.64
N SER A 136 -10.17 18.07 -6.33
CA SER A 136 -10.72 19.30 -5.76
C SER A 136 -9.74 20.48 -5.85
N TYR A 137 -8.45 20.25 -5.61
CA TYR A 137 -7.43 21.29 -5.83
C TYR A 137 -7.35 21.71 -7.30
N ARG A 138 -7.44 20.75 -8.24
CA ARG A 138 -7.38 21.06 -9.68
C ARG A 138 -8.58 21.91 -10.14
N GLN A 139 -9.78 21.60 -9.64
CA GLN A 139 -10.99 22.37 -9.93
C GLN A 139 -10.94 23.78 -9.33
N LEU A 140 -10.45 23.91 -8.09
CA LEU A 140 -10.27 25.22 -7.47
C LEU A 140 -9.28 26.08 -8.26
N ASN A 141 -8.15 25.49 -8.69
CA ASN A 141 -7.18 26.20 -9.52
C ASN A 141 -7.78 26.64 -10.86
N THR A 142 -8.57 25.79 -11.52
CA THR A 142 -9.28 26.15 -12.76
C THR A 142 -10.29 27.29 -12.54
N HIS A 143 -11.09 27.26 -11.47
CA HIS A 143 -12.04 28.33 -11.17
C HIS A 143 -11.37 29.67 -10.83
N ILE A 144 -10.21 29.66 -10.18
CA ILE A 144 -9.44 30.87 -9.91
C ILE A 144 -8.94 31.49 -11.23
N ILE A 145 -8.47 30.65 -12.16
CA ILE A 145 -8.01 31.09 -13.49
C ILE A 145 -9.18 31.66 -14.30
N GLU A 146 -10.32 30.95 -14.37
CA GLU A 146 -11.51 31.42 -15.11
C GLU A 146 -12.11 32.71 -14.51
N ALA A 147 -12.16 32.84 -13.18
CA ALA A 147 -12.64 34.07 -12.54
C ALA A 147 -11.71 35.28 -12.81
N SER A 148 -10.40 35.06 -12.92
CA SER A 148 -9.46 36.12 -13.28
C SER A 148 -9.53 36.57 -14.75
N GLU A 149 -10.15 35.76 -15.62
CA GLU A 149 -10.36 36.11 -17.03
C GLU A 149 -11.69 36.87 -17.27
N ASP A 150 -12.72 36.61 -16.46
CA ASP A 150 -14.06 37.27 -16.58
C ASP A 150 -14.10 38.66 -15.93
N ASP A 151 -13.30 38.92 -14.90
CA ASP A 151 -13.16 40.25 -14.26
C ASP A 151 -12.33 41.26 -15.11
N GLY A 152 -12.06 40.93 -16.39
CA GLY A 152 -11.21 41.69 -17.31
C GLY A 152 -11.83 42.94 -17.96
N GLU A 153 -13.08 43.30 -17.65
CA GLU A 153 -13.74 44.50 -18.19
C GLU A 153 -14.28 45.45 -17.08
N GLU A 154 -13.40 46.08 -16.29
CA GLU A 154 -13.52 47.53 -15.95
C GLU A 154 -12.36 48.07 -15.09
N SER A 155 -11.50 48.89 -15.72
CA SER A 155 -10.81 50.08 -15.19
C SER A 155 -9.66 49.98 -14.14
N THR A 156 -8.53 50.58 -14.55
CA THR A 156 -7.46 51.27 -13.78
C THR A 156 -6.14 50.50 -13.50
N ASP A 157 -5.12 50.90 -14.27
CA ASP A 157 -3.80 50.31 -14.57
C ASP A 157 -2.80 50.05 -13.42
N GLN A 158 -3.13 50.26 -12.15
CA GLN A 158 -2.17 50.05 -11.04
C GLN A 158 -2.47 48.82 -10.18
N ASN A 159 -3.74 48.43 -10.06
CA ASN A 159 -4.16 47.30 -9.22
C ASN A 159 -4.04 45.95 -9.97
N SER A 160 -4.07 46.00 -11.30
CA SER A 160 -3.98 44.84 -12.20
C SER A 160 -2.60 44.18 -12.17
N LEU A 161 -1.51 44.95 -12.05
CA LEU A 161 -0.16 44.41 -11.93
C LEU A 161 0.04 43.68 -10.59
N ASP A 162 -0.47 44.25 -9.50
CA ASP A 162 -0.33 43.69 -8.15
C ASP A 162 -1.17 42.40 -7.98
N ILE A 163 -2.36 42.34 -8.59
CA ILE A 163 -3.21 41.14 -8.59
C ILE A 163 -2.59 40.04 -9.45
N ARG A 164 -2.03 40.39 -10.61
CA ARG A 164 -1.40 39.46 -11.55
C ARG A 164 -0.07 38.94 -11.02
N GLU A 165 0.71 39.78 -10.33
CA GLU A 165 1.91 39.37 -9.59
C GLU A 165 1.56 38.46 -8.40
N ARG A 166 0.47 38.74 -7.67
CA ARG A 166 -0.05 37.82 -6.64
C ARG A 166 -0.55 36.50 -7.20
N ALA A 167 -1.24 36.53 -8.34
CA ALA A 167 -1.77 35.33 -8.99
C ALA A 167 -0.64 34.47 -9.55
N ASP A 168 0.37 35.07 -10.18
CA ASP A 168 1.58 34.37 -10.63
C ASP A 168 2.38 33.84 -9.44
N THR A 169 2.53 34.62 -8.36
CA THR A 169 3.21 34.15 -7.15
C THR A 169 2.42 33.01 -6.48
N GLN A 170 1.10 33.06 -6.49
CA GLN A 170 0.25 32.02 -5.94
C GLN A 170 0.19 30.78 -6.83
N SER A 171 0.23 30.94 -8.15
CA SER A 171 0.35 29.86 -9.14
C SER A 171 1.71 29.17 -9.01
N PHE A 172 2.78 29.95 -8.95
CA PHE A 172 4.16 29.48 -8.79
C PHE A 172 4.34 28.75 -7.46
N THR A 173 3.84 29.31 -6.35
CA THR A 173 3.90 28.63 -5.05
C THR A 173 3.03 27.38 -4.98
N ASN A 174 1.89 27.33 -5.69
CA ASN A 174 1.07 26.12 -5.77
C ASN A 174 1.70 25.06 -6.69
N GLU A 175 2.29 25.43 -7.81
CA GLU A 175 3.07 24.52 -8.66
C GLU A 175 4.28 23.98 -7.91
N ASP A 176 5.00 24.80 -7.15
CA ASP A 176 6.07 24.34 -6.27
C ASP A 176 5.52 23.43 -5.17
N TYR A 177 4.40 23.76 -4.51
CA TYR A 177 3.81 22.86 -3.51
C TYR A 177 3.38 21.52 -4.10
N VAL A 178 2.85 21.52 -5.33
CA VAL A 178 2.45 20.33 -6.06
C VAL A 178 3.67 19.55 -6.57
N ASN A 179 4.74 20.22 -6.99
CA ASN A 179 5.99 19.60 -7.41
C ASN A 179 6.77 19.04 -6.24
N ILE A 180 6.81 19.71 -5.08
CA ILE A 180 7.37 19.18 -3.84
C ILE A 180 6.58 17.94 -3.39
N GLN A 181 5.25 17.95 -3.53
CA GLN A 181 4.42 16.75 -3.32
C GLN A 181 4.67 15.67 -4.39
N LEU A 182 5.04 16.02 -5.62
CA LEU A 182 5.34 15.07 -6.68
C LEU A 182 6.76 14.50 -6.56
N GLU A 183 7.72 15.25 -6.03
CA GLU A 183 9.05 14.78 -5.65
C GLU A 183 8.96 13.86 -4.43
N ASP A 184 8.19 14.21 -3.39
CA ASP A 184 7.92 13.31 -2.25
C ASP A 184 7.14 12.03 -2.65
N VAL A 185 6.42 12.06 -3.78
CA VAL A 185 5.72 10.89 -4.35
C VAL A 185 6.57 10.15 -5.41
N LYS A 186 7.65 10.79 -5.89
CA LYS A 186 8.66 10.18 -6.77
C LYS A 186 9.90 9.73 -6.00
N HIS A 187 9.92 9.83 -4.68
CA HIS A 187 10.97 9.31 -3.81
C HIS A 187 10.50 8.13 -2.93
#